data_AF-A0A8B7BZN9-F1
#
_entry.id   AF-A0A8B7BZN9-F1
#
_cell.length_a   1.000
_cell.length_b   1.000
_cell.length_c   1.000
_cell.angle_alpha   90.00
_cell.angle_beta   90.00
_cell.angle_gamma   90.00
#
_symmetry.space_group_name_H-M   'P 1'
#
loop_
_entity.id
_entity.type
_entity.pdbx_description
1 polymer ?
#
loop_
_entity_poly.entity_id
_entity_poly.type
_entity_poly.pdbx_seq_one_letter_code
_entity_poly.pdbx_strand_id
1 'polypeptide(L)'
;MGIRVFSFLVALLFLASPIIQVVRCQSEADVDATAVVEGDDLGIVGDETQVLGDGTFSPAPGVDTICVFPKNAAKLVPAGEVTEILVGMHNEGESTLNVIAMHGSLHLPFDHHMFVQNLTTQEFFNASVPVSAQATFPYKFAVNKFLQPGSFDLVGTIVYEIDQQPYQSVFYNGTIEVVEAGGFLSIESVFLVTLGVALLGLFGLWAYGQIQQFSKKTKRATKVEVGTRATDANMDEWLQGTAYAHSLSNKPKKKK
;
A
#
# COMPACT_ATOMS: atom_id res chain seq x y z
N MET A 1 10.96 -8.96 40.48
CA MET A 1 12.02 -9.17 39.48
C MET A 1 11.51 -9.16 38.03
N GLY A 2 10.34 -9.74 37.72
CA GLY A 2 9.82 -9.84 36.35
C GLY A 2 9.54 -8.52 35.61
N ILE A 3 9.09 -7.46 36.30
CA ILE A 3 8.78 -6.17 35.65
C ILE A 3 10.03 -5.45 35.12
N ARG A 4 11.17 -5.59 35.82
CA ARG A 4 12.45 -5.01 35.37
C ARG A 4 13.01 -5.76 34.17
N VAL A 5 12.87 -7.08 34.15
CA VAL A 5 13.33 -7.93 33.04
C VAL A 5 12.47 -7.72 31.79
N PHE A 6 11.15 -7.59 31.96
CA PHE A 6 10.23 -7.31 30.86
C PHE A 6 10.45 -5.92 30.26
N SER A 7 10.67 -4.91 31.10
CA SER A 7 10.99 -3.56 30.62
C SER A 7 12.34 -3.49 29.91
N PHE A 8 13.33 -4.28 30.34
CA PHE A 8 14.62 -4.41 29.65
C PHE A 8 14.49 -5.14 28.31
N LEU A 9 13.64 -6.18 28.23
CA LEU A 9 13.41 -6.92 27.00
C LEU A 9 12.68 -6.07 25.93
N VAL A 10 11.70 -5.27 26.36
CA VAL A 10 10.99 -4.32 25.48
C VAL A 10 11.93 -3.20 25.03
N ALA A 11 12.77 -2.66 25.90
CA ALA A 11 13.78 -1.67 25.53
C ALA A 11 14.82 -2.22 24.54
N LEU A 12 15.24 -3.48 24.71
CA LEU A 12 16.17 -4.15 23.80
C LEU A 12 15.56 -4.38 22.41
N LEU A 13 14.26 -4.68 22.32
CA LEU A 13 13.53 -4.80 21.07
C LEU A 13 13.40 -3.46 20.31
N PHE A 14 13.28 -2.34 21.02
CA PHE A 14 13.32 -1.01 20.39
C PHE A 14 14.73 -0.61 19.92
N LEU A 15 15.78 -1.03 20.63
CA LEU A 15 17.19 -0.80 20.25
C LEU A 15 17.66 -1.69 19.09
N ALA A 16 17.05 -2.86 18.89
CA ALA A 16 17.36 -3.78 17.80
C ALA A 16 16.60 -3.48 16.48
N SER A 17 15.80 -2.41 16.45
CA SER A 17 15.07 -1.99 15.26
C SER A 17 16.01 -1.24 14.30
N PRO A 18 16.08 -1.60 13.00
CA PRO A 18 16.96 -0.96 12.01
C PRO A 18 16.49 0.44 11.58
N ILE A 19 15.63 1.10 12.38
CA ILE A 19 14.99 2.37 12.03
C ILE A 19 15.85 3.59 12.40
N ILE A 20 16.94 3.44 13.17
CA ILE A 20 17.75 4.58 13.64
C ILE A 20 18.99 4.88 12.77
N GLN A 21 19.28 4.09 11.73
CA GLN A 21 20.32 4.47 10.75
C GLN A 21 19.72 5.34 9.63
N VAL A 22 19.18 6.49 10.00
CA VAL A 22 18.92 7.59 9.05
C VAL A 22 20.27 8.21 8.71
N VAL A 23 20.82 7.81 7.56
CA VAL A 23 21.90 8.54 6.89
C VAL A 23 21.33 9.90 6.48
N ARG A 24 21.70 10.92 7.26
CA ARG A 24 21.48 12.33 6.94
C ARG A 24 22.54 12.72 5.91
N CYS A 25 22.24 12.62 4.62
CA CYS A 25 23.03 13.30 3.59
C CYS A 25 22.79 14.82 3.73
N GLN A 26 23.74 15.51 4.35
CA GLN A 26 23.85 16.97 4.33
C GLN A 26 24.17 17.41 2.90
N SER A 27 23.34 18.30 2.37
CA SER A 27 23.65 19.15 1.24
C SER A 27 24.46 20.34 1.75
N GLU A 28 25.71 20.45 1.33
CA GLU A 28 26.51 21.67 1.40
C GLU A 28 27.42 21.73 0.17
N ALA A 29 27.09 22.63 -0.75
CA ALA A 29 28.02 23.25 -1.68
C ALA A 29 27.46 24.64 -2.03
N ASP A 30 27.95 25.63 -1.29
CA ASP A 30 28.24 27.01 -1.69
C ASP A 30 28.96 26.97 -3.07
N VAL A 31 28.86 27.86 -4.05
CA VAL A 31 28.76 29.32 -4.15
C VAL A 31 28.45 29.59 -5.64
N ASP A 32 27.63 30.57 -6.02
CA ASP A 32 28.14 31.72 -6.80
C ASP A 32 27.06 32.78 -7.02
N ALA A 33 27.50 34.03 -6.99
CA ALA A 33 26.71 35.23 -7.18
C ALA A 33 26.31 35.40 -8.65
N THR A 34 25.11 35.93 -8.93
CA THR A 34 24.93 36.93 -10.00
C THR A 34 23.60 37.67 -9.90
N ALA A 35 23.74 39.00 -9.79
CA ALA A 35 22.90 40.09 -10.28
C ALA A 35 21.42 39.85 -10.62
N VAL A 36 20.57 40.60 -9.92
CA VAL A 36 19.26 41.06 -10.38
C VAL A 36 19.48 42.08 -11.51
N VAL A 37 18.97 41.80 -12.71
CA VAL A 37 18.69 42.81 -13.74
C VAL A 37 17.32 42.54 -14.36
N GLU A 38 16.55 43.62 -14.44
CA GLU A 38 15.24 43.80 -15.06
C GLU A 38 15.15 43.30 -16.51
N GLY A 39 13.89 43.10 -16.95
CA GLY A 39 13.47 43.66 -18.22
C GLY A 39 13.07 42.65 -19.29
N ASP A 40 11.75 42.66 -19.55
CA ASP A 40 11.12 42.60 -20.87
C ASP A 40 11.24 41.37 -21.78
N ASP A 41 10.08 41.12 -22.41
CA ASP A 41 9.91 40.51 -23.72
C ASP A 41 10.08 38.98 -23.82
N LEU A 42 9.01 38.25 -23.49
CA LEU A 42 8.80 36.91 -24.05
C LEU A 42 8.14 37.05 -25.43
N GLY A 43 8.99 37.37 -26.41
CA GLY A 43 8.74 37.11 -27.81
C GLY A 43 8.49 35.63 -28.05
N ILE A 44 7.39 35.35 -28.74
CA ILE A 44 7.04 34.06 -29.33
C ILE A 44 8.19 33.64 -30.26
N VAL A 45 8.94 32.62 -29.87
CA VAL A 45 9.83 31.88 -30.77
C VAL A 45 9.21 30.51 -30.95
N GLY A 46 8.80 30.23 -32.19
CA GLY A 46 8.25 28.95 -32.59
C GLY A 46 9.24 27.83 -32.30
N ASP A 47 8.86 26.98 -31.35
CA ASP A 47 9.42 25.65 -31.23
C ASP A 47 8.61 24.75 -32.15
N GLU A 48 9.18 24.45 -33.32
CA GLU A 48 8.73 23.42 -34.24
C GLU A 48 9.02 22.01 -33.71
N THR A 49 8.85 21.82 -32.39
CA THR A 49 8.36 20.54 -31.88
C THR A 49 7.17 20.17 -32.75
N GLN A 50 7.34 19.11 -33.55
CA GLN A 50 6.23 18.37 -34.10
C GLN A 50 5.46 17.89 -32.88
N VAL A 51 4.52 18.72 -32.42
CA VAL A 51 3.42 18.30 -31.59
C VAL A 51 2.84 17.15 -32.38
N LEU A 52 3.13 15.92 -31.95
CA LEU A 52 2.49 14.71 -32.44
C LEU A 52 1.02 14.96 -32.24
N GLY A 53 0.40 15.53 -33.27
CA GLY A 53 -0.98 15.93 -33.25
C GLY A 53 -1.76 14.68 -32.94
N ASP A 54 -2.82 14.86 -32.17
CA ASP A 54 -3.90 13.91 -31.95
C ASP A 54 -4.68 13.65 -33.27
N GLY A 55 -3.95 13.52 -34.38
CA GLY A 55 -4.42 13.09 -35.67
C GLY A 55 -4.48 11.59 -35.63
N THR A 56 -5.70 11.04 -35.62
CA THR A 56 -5.89 9.62 -35.87
C THR A 56 -5.48 9.33 -37.32
N PHE A 57 -4.23 8.91 -37.53
CA PHE A 57 -3.76 8.50 -38.85
C PHE A 57 -4.29 7.09 -39.16
N SER A 58 -4.59 6.82 -40.43
CA SER A 58 -4.95 5.48 -40.88
C SER A 58 -3.69 4.61 -41.06
N PRO A 59 -3.81 3.27 -41.00
CA PRO A 59 -2.72 2.38 -41.37
C PRO A 59 -2.43 2.47 -42.88
N ALA A 60 -1.15 2.40 -43.24
CA ALA A 60 -0.73 2.34 -44.64
C ALA A 60 -1.06 0.95 -45.25
N PRO A 61 -1.45 0.89 -46.54
CA PRO A 61 -1.64 -0.38 -47.23
C PRO A 61 -0.30 -1.13 -47.36
N GLY A 62 -0.31 -2.45 -47.13
CA GLY A 62 0.89 -3.30 -47.24
C GLY A 62 1.86 -3.20 -46.06
N VAL A 63 1.44 -2.64 -44.93
CA VAL A 63 2.25 -2.67 -43.69
C VAL A 63 1.53 -3.53 -42.65
N ASP A 64 2.16 -4.65 -42.30
CA ASP A 64 1.66 -5.55 -41.28
C ASP A 64 2.50 -5.41 -40.00
N THR A 65 1.81 -5.45 -38.86
CA THR A 65 2.46 -5.39 -37.55
C THR A 65 2.10 -6.62 -36.73
N ILE A 66 3.09 -7.16 -36.05
CA ILE A 66 2.96 -8.28 -35.12
C ILE A 66 3.59 -7.90 -33.79
N CYS A 67 3.13 -8.49 -32.70
CA CYS A 67 3.75 -8.26 -31.40
C CYS A 67 3.93 -9.55 -30.61
N VAL A 68 4.96 -9.58 -29.79
CA VAL A 68 5.29 -10.71 -28.93
C VAL A 68 5.75 -10.19 -27.57
N PHE A 69 5.30 -10.86 -26.50
CA PHE A 69 5.73 -10.60 -25.12
C PHE A 69 6.82 -11.61 -24.73
N PRO A 70 8.12 -11.34 -24.98
CA PRO A 70 9.18 -12.34 -24.86
C PRO A 70 9.34 -12.88 -23.44
N LYS A 71 9.19 -12.02 -22.43
CA LYS A 71 9.38 -12.38 -21.01
C LYS A 71 8.07 -12.70 -20.31
N ASN A 72 6.93 -12.56 -20.98
CA ASN A 72 5.63 -12.51 -20.34
C ASN A 72 4.52 -13.11 -21.22
N ALA A 73 4.58 -14.42 -21.43
CA ALA A 73 3.56 -15.14 -22.20
C ALA A 73 2.15 -15.05 -21.56
N ALA A 74 2.08 -14.86 -20.24
CA ALA A 74 0.82 -14.73 -19.50
C ALA A 74 0.25 -13.30 -19.50
N LYS A 75 0.94 -12.32 -20.11
CA LYS A 75 0.53 -10.90 -20.17
C LYS A 75 0.28 -10.26 -18.78
N LEU A 76 1.03 -10.71 -17.77
CA LEU A 76 1.00 -10.20 -16.40
C LEU A 76 1.97 -9.04 -16.23
N VAL A 77 1.48 -7.81 -16.12
CA VAL A 77 2.32 -6.61 -16.06
C VAL A 77 2.45 -6.12 -14.62
N PRO A 78 3.63 -6.24 -13.98
CA PRO A 78 3.86 -5.70 -12.65
C PRO A 78 3.81 -4.16 -12.65
N ALA A 79 2.96 -3.59 -11.81
CA ALA A 79 2.77 -2.14 -11.67
C ALA A 79 4.05 -1.48 -11.15
N GLY A 80 4.60 -0.51 -11.88
CA GLY A 80 5.83 0.20 -11.53
C GLY A 80 7.12 -0.46 -12.03
N GLU A 81 7.03 -1.61 -12.69
CA GLU A 81 8.16 -2.26 -13.35
C GLU A 81 8.09 -2.10 -14.87
N VAL A 82 9.26 -2.11 -15.52
CA VAL A 82 9.35 -1.96 -16.98
C VAL A 82 9.06 -3.31 -17.63
N THR A 83 8.01 -3.35 -18.45
CA THR A 83 7.68 -4.47 -19.33
C THR A 83 8.11 -4.17 -20.76
N GLU A 84 8.48 -5.22 -21.49
CA GLU A 84 8.98 -5.16 -22.86
C GLU A 84 8.06 -5.96 -23.79
N ILE A 85 7.65 -5.32 -24.89
CA ILE A 85 6.97 -5.92 -26.02
C ILE A 85 7.88 -5.80 -27.23
N LEU A 86 8.02 -6.87 -28.01
CA LEU A 86 8.70 -6.83 -29.29
C LEU A 86 7.65 -6.60 -30.38
N VAL A 87 7.79 -5.51 -31.11
CA VAL A 87 6.91 -5.14 -32.22
C VAL A 87 7.63 -5.45 -33.52
N GLY A 88 7.16 -6.46 -34.24
CA GLY A 88 7.61 -6.77 -35.58
C GLY A 88 6.83 -5.96 -36.60
N MET A 89 7.53 -5.33 -37.54
CA MET A 89 6.93 -4.66 -38.69
C MET A 89 7.37 -5.34 -39.97
N HIS A 90 6.41 -5.68 -40.81
CA HIS A 90 6.66 -6.19 -42.15
C HIS A 90 6.21 -5.16 -43.20
N ASN A 91 7.14 -4.79 -44.08
CA ASN A 91 6.87 -3.83 -45.15
C ASN A 91 6.67 -4.59 -46.48
N GLU A 92 5.44 -4.73 -46.92
CA GLU A 92 5.07 -5.20 -48.27
C GLU A 92 4.69 -4.04 -49.22
N GLY A 93 4.86 -2.79 -48.77
CA GLY A 93 4.58 -1.60 -49.56
C GLY A 93 5.62 -1.33 -50.66
N GLU A 94 5.42 -0.25 -51.41
CA GLU A 94 6.29 0.15 -52.52
C GLU A 94 7.49 1.01 -52.09
N SER A 95 7.41 1.62 -50.90
CA SER A 95 8.38 2.59 -50.39
C SER A 95 8.94 2.17 -49.03
N THR A 96 10.13 2.68 -48.70
CA THR A 96 10.74 2.47 -47.38
C THR A 96 9.93 3.20 -46.32
N LEU A 97 9.61 2.52 -45.21
CA LEU A 97 8.94 3.14 -44.06
C LEU A 97 9.95 3.58 -43.01
N ASN A 98 9.71 4.75 -42.42
CA ASN A 98 10.50 5.31 -41.32
C ASN A 98 9.66 5.28 -40.05
N VAL A 99 10.10 4.58 -39.02
CA VAL A 99 9.42 4.54 -37.72
C VAL A 99 9.75 5.81 -36.96
N ILE A 100 8.72 6.54 -36.51
CA ILE A 100 8.85 7.79 -35.77
C ILE A 100 8.74 7.53 -34.27
N ALA A 101 7.66 6.89 -33.84
CA ALA A 101 7.39 6.69 -32.42
C ALA A 101 6.50 5.48 -32.17
N MET A 102 6.63 4.90 -30.98
CA MET A 102 5.68 3.94 -30.42
C MET A 102 5.14 4.49 -29.11
N HIS A 103 3.86 4.32 -28.88
CA HIS A 103 3.24 4.66 -27.60
C HIS A 103 2.13 3.65 -27.30
N GLY A 104 1.69 3.64 -26.05
CA GLY A 104 0.61 2.79 -25.60
C GLY A 104 -0.34 3.54 -24.69
N SER A 105 -1.57 3.08 -24.63
CA SER A 105 -2.59 3.60 -23.74
C SER A 105 -3.34 2.45 -23.07
N LEU A 106 -3.78 2.71 -21.84
CA LEU A 106 -4.56 1.77 -21.05
C LEU A 106 -5.98 2.27 -20.89
N HIS A 107 -6.92 1.34 -21.05
CA HIS A 107 -8.35 1.57 -20.94
C HIS A 107 -8.98 0.54 -19.99
N LEU A 108 -10.21 0.83 -19.56
CA LEU A 108 -10.99 -0.12 -18.78
C LEU A 108 -11.49 -1.26 -19.68
N PRO A 109 -11.46 -2.51 -19.21
CA PRO A 109 -11.79 -3.67 -20.04
C PRO A 109 -13.27 -3.76 -20.43
N PHE A 110 -14.14 -3.08 -19.68
CA PHE A 110 -15.59 -3.04 -19.94
C PHE A 110 -16.00 -1.86 -20.82
N ASP A 111 -15.15 -0.84 -20.95
CA ASP A 111 -15.42 0.34 -21.78
C ASP A 111 -14.10 0.95 -22.28
N HIS A 112 -13.83 0.75 -23.57
CA HIS A 112 -12.62 1.25 -24.24
C HIS A 112 -12.57 2.78 -24.36
N HIS A 113 -13.70 3.48 -24.19
CA HIS A 113 -13.72 4.94 -24.19
C HIS A 113 -13.24 5.51 -22.86
N MET A 114 -13.22 4.70 -21.80
CA MET A 114 -12.72 5.12 -20.50
C MET A 114 -11.20 4.93 -20.42
N PHE A 115 -10.51 6.04 -20.63
CA PHE A 115 -9.07 6.13 -20.52
C PHE A 115 -8.59 6.06 -19.06
N VAL A 116 -7.54 5.27 -18.83
CA VAL A 116 -6.91 5.11 -17.52
C VAL A 116 -5.59 5.87 -17.46
N GLN A 117 -4.66 5.59 -18.39
CA GLN A 117 -3.36 6.26 -18.45
C GLN A 117 -2.67 6.10 -19.82
N ASN A 118 -1.82 7.08 -20.13
CA ASN A 118 -0.89 7.01 -21.25
C ASN A 118 0.40 6.36 -20.75
N LEU A 119 0.95 5.47 -21.57
CA LEU A 119 2.22 4.82 -21.31
C LEU A 119 3.37 5.61 -21.96
N THR A 120 4.58 5.07 -21.81
CA THR A 120 5.80 5.69 -22.34
C THR A 120 5.70 5.88 -23.85
N THR A 121 5.95 7.11 -24.33
CA THR A 121 6.23 7.37 -25.74
C THR A 121 7.71 7.11 -26.00
N GLN A 122 8.00 6.20 -26.93
CA GLN A 122 9.34 5.84 -27.34
C GLN A 122 9.56 6.31 -28.78
N GLU A 123 10.42 7.31 -28.94
CA GLU A 123 10.76 7.89 -30.24
C GLU A 123 11.94 7.18 -30.89
N PHE A 124 11.96 7.19 -32.22
CA PHE A 124 12.97 6.59 -33.07
C PHE A 124 13.46 7.64 -34.08
N PHE A 125 14.76 7.94 -34.07
CA PHE A 125 15.33 9.00 -34.92
C PHE A 125 15.91 8.48 -36.25
N ASN A 126 16.19 7.19 -36.37
CA ASN A 126 16.82 6.61 -37.56
C ASN A 126 16.44 5.12 -37.72
N ALA A 127 15.16 4.82 -37.53
CA ALA A 127 14.62 3.48 -37.71
C ALA A 127 13.90 3.41 -39.05
N SER A 128 14.47 2.71 -40.02
CA SER A 128 13.82 2.47 -41.31
C SER A 128 13.65 0.98 -41.56
N VAL A 129 12.55 0.62 -42.23
CA VAL A 129 12.28 -0.75 -42.66
C VAL A 129 12.19 -0.75 -44.19
N PRO A 130 13.19 -1.32 -44.88
CA PRO A 130 13.19 -1.41 -46.34
C PRO A 130 11.98 -2.18 -46.88
N VAL A 131 11.70 -1.97 -48.16
CA VAL A 131 10.68 -2.72 -48.89
C VAL A 131 10.97 -4.22 -48.86
N SER A 132 9.93 -5.03 -48.68
CA SER A 132 9.99 -6.50 -48.58
C SER A 132 10.87 -7.01 -47.43
N ALA A 133 11.15 -6.17 -46.43
CA ALA A 133 11.92 -6.54 -45.24
C ALA A 133 11.02 -6.60 -44.00
N GLN A 134 11.55 -7.22 -42.96
CA GLN A 134 10.94 -7.23 -41.64
C GLN A 134 11.94 -6.69 -40.63
N ALA A 135 11.48 -5.80 -39.75
CA ALA A 135 12.25 -5.28 -38.64
C ALA A 135 11.51 -5.53 -37.33
N THR A 136 12.23 -5.54 -36.22
CA THR A 136 11.64 -5.70 -34.88
C THR A 136 12.15 -4.61 -33.96
N PHE A 137 11.22 -3.95 -33.29
CA PHE A 137 11.50 -2.84 -32.39
C PHE A 137 11.05 -3.21 -30.97
N PRO A 138 11.93 -3.10 -29.96
CA PRO A 138 11.53 -3.28 -28.57
C PRO A 138 10.80 -2.03 -28.08
N TYR A 139 9.55 -2.21 -27.65
CA TYR A 139 8.78 -1.20 -26.95
C TYR A 139 8.83 -1.48 -25.44
N LYS A 140 9.40 -0.55 -24.68
CA LYS A 140 9.53 -0.65 -23.23
C LYS A 140 8.62 0.36 -22.56
N PHE A 141 7.73 -0.12 -21.71
CA PHE A 141 6.79 0.71 -20.98
C PHE A 141 6.66 0.25 -19.53
N ALA A 142 6.23 1.16 -18.68
CA ALA A 142 5.88 0.85 -17.30
C ALA A 142 4.47 1.36 -17.01
N VAL A 143 3.71 0.56 -16.27
CA VAL A 143 2.41 0.94 -15.71
C VAL A 143 2.67 1.71 -14.42
N ASN A 144 1.85 2.71 -14.10
CA ASN A 144 1.97 3.43 -12.83
C ASN A 144 1.99 2.47 -11.63
N LYS A 145 2.96 2.64 -10.73
CA LYS A 145 3.12 1.84 -9.49
C LYS A 145 1.87 1.86 -8.60
N PHE A 146 1.11 2.94 -8.62
CA PHE A 146 -0.09 3.10 -7.80
C PHE A 146 -1.37 2.61 -8.50
N LEU A 147 -1.25 2.04 -9.71
CA LEU A 147 -2.40 1.44 -10.37
C LEU A 147 -2.82 0.18 -9.60
N GLN A 148 -4.12 0.09 -9.31
CA GLN A 148 -4.64 -1.08 -8.64
C GLN A 148 -4.50 -2.33 -9.51
N PRO A 149 -4.17 -3.49 -8.93
CA PRO A 149 -4.17 -4.75 -9.65
C PRO A 149 -5.52 -5.05 -10.29
N GLY A 150 -5.52 -5.56 -11.50
CA GLY A 150 -6.74 -5.84 -12.25
C GLY A 150 -6.51 -6.00 -13.75
N SER A 151 -7.56 -6.34 -14.48
CA SER A 151 -7.52 -6.45 -15.94
C SER A 151 -7.72 -5.08 -16.58
N PHE A 152 -6.90 -4.76 -17.58
CA PHE A 152 -6.95 -3.53 -18.35
C PHE A 152 -6.74 -3.81 -19.82
N ASP A 153 -7.35 -3.03 -20.69
CA ASP A 153 -7.13 -3.13 -22.13
C ASP A 153 -5.97 -2.24 -22.55
N LEU A 154 -4.93 -2.87 -23.11
CA LEU A 154 -3.75 -2.21 -23.62
C LEU A 154 -3.90 -2.05 -25.13
N VAL A 155 -3.78 -0.81 -25.59
CA VAL A 155 -3.70 -0.45 -27.00
C VAL A 155 -2.30 0.08 -27.25
N GLY A 156 -1.53 -0.66 -28.06
CA GLY A 156 -0.19 -0.31 -28.48
C GLY A 156 -0.20 0.18 -29.92
N THR A 157 0.33 1.37 -30.13
CA THR A 157 0.29 2.09 -31.40
C THR A 157 1.69 2.42 -31.87
N ILE A 158 1.95 2.19 -33.15
CA ILE A 158 3.18 2.60 -33.84
C ILE A 158 2.86 3.65 -34.89
N VAL A 159 3.61 4.74 -34.85
CA VAL A 159 3.55 5.87 -35.79
C VAL A 159 4.79 5.81 -36.66
N TYR A 160 4.57 5.82 -37.96
CA TYR A 160 5.62 5.74 -38.97
C TYR A 160 5.26 6.62 -40.16
N GLU A 161 6.23 6.90 -41.00
CA GLU A 161 6.10 7.75 -42.17
C GLU A 161 6.53 7.00 -43.42
N ILE A 162 5.79 7.19 -44.50
CA ILE A 162 6.11 6.70 -45.84
C ILE A 162 6.02 7.90 -46.78
N ASP A 163 7.06 8.17 -47.55
CA ASP A 163 7.10 9.27 -48.53
C ASP A 163 6.62 10.64 -47.97
N GLN A 164 7.06 10.98 -46.75
CA GLN A 164 6.71 12.20 -46.02
C GLN A 164 5.25 12.28 -45.53
N GLN A 165 4.51 11.17 -45.57
CA GLN A 165 3.15 11.07 -45.05
C GLN A 165 3.12 10.21 -43.77
N PRO A 166 2.60 10.75 -42.64
CA PRO A 166 2.47 9.99 -41.41
C PRO A 166 1.30 9.00 -41.47
N TYR A 167 1.56 7.79 -40.98
CA TYR A 167 0.61 6.70 -40.84
C TYR A 167 0.70 6.11 -39.43
N GLN A 168 -0.36 5.43 -39.01
CA GLN A 168 -0.43 4.82 -37.70
C GLN A 168 -1.07 3.45 -37.77
N SER A 169 -0.46 2.48 -37.09
CA SER A 169 -0.97 1.13 -36.97
C SER A 169 -1.02 0.69 -35.52
N VAL A 170 -2.05 -0.08 -35.16
CA VAL A 170 -2.19 -0.68 -33.83
C VAL A 170 -1.53 -2.05 -33.85
N PHE A 171 -0.39 -2.20 -33.18
CA PHE A 171 0.35 -3.46 -33.14
C PHE A 171 -0.16 -4.43 -32.07
N TYR A 172 -0.85 -3.90 -31.05
CA TYR A 172 -1.48 -4.71 -30.01
C TYR A 172 -2.79 -4.06 -29.58
N ASN A 173 -3.84 -4.85 -29.53
CA ASN A 173 -5.10 -4.48 -28.91
C ASN A 173 -5.61 -5.69 -28.13
N GLY A 174 -5.54 -5.63 -26.81
CA GLY A 174 -6.11 -6.67 -25.98
C GLY A 174 -5.84 -6.48 -24.50
N THR A 175 -6.46 -7.35 -23.72
CA THR A 175 -6.40 -7.29 -22.27
C THR A 175 -5.05 -7.77 -21.75
N ILE A 176 -4.52 -7.03 -20.78
CA ILE A 176 -3.39 -7.39 -19.92
C ILE A 176 -3.88 -7.41 -18.47
N GLU A 177 -3.20 -8.18 -17.63
CA GLU A 177 -3.50 -8.21 -16.20
C GLU A 177 -2.38 -7.50 -15.45
N VAL A 178 -2.73 -6.41 -14.79
CA VAL A 178 -1.81 -5.66 -13.94
C VAL A 178 -1.75 -6.32 -12.58
N VAL A 179 -0.55 -6.63 -12.13
CA VAL A 179 -0.27 -7.23 -10.82
C VAL A 179 0.55 -6.26 -9.98
N GLU A 180 0.44 -6.34 -8.66
CA GLU A 180 1.23 -5.49 -7.78
C GLU A 180 2.72 -5.88 -7.85
N ALA A 181 3.61 -4.92 -8.13
CA ALA A 181 5.05 -5.12 -7.98
C ALA A 181 5.42 -4.99 -6.50
N GLY A 182 5.20 -6.05 -5.73
CA GLY A 182 5.47 -6.12 -4.30
C GLY A 182 6.43 -7.26 -3.98
N GLY A 183 7.61 -6.92 -3.44
CA GLY A 183 8.43 -7.91 -2.74
C GLY A 183 7.73 -8.44 -1.48
N PHE A 184 8.28 -9.49 -0.86
CA PHE A 184 7.69 -10.13 0.33
C PHE A 184 7.42 -9.18 1.54
N LEU A 185 7.94 -7.95 1.51
CA LEU A 185 7.75 -6.92 2.53
C LEU A 185 6.93 -5.76 1.96
N SER A 186 5.60 -5.93 1.96
CA SER A 186 4.66 -4.85 1.67
C SER A 186 4.33 -4.06 2.95
N ILE A 187 3.86 -2.82 2.81
CA ILE A 187 3.51 -1.99 3.97
C ILE A 187 2.29 -2.56 4.72
N GLU A 188 1.37 -3.20 3.98
CA GLU A 188 0.23 -3.93 4.52
C GLU A 188 0.71 -5.10 5.37
N SER A 189 1.71 -5.84 4.89
CA SER A 189 2.30 -6.97 5.61
C SER A 189 2.95 -6.51 6.92
N VAL A 190 3.73 -5.43 6.88
CA VAL A 190 4.33 -4.83 8.08
C VAL A 190 3.26 -4.36 9.05
N PHE A 191 2.21 -3.70 8.54
CA PHE A 191 1.09 -3.24 9.35
C PHE A 191 0.33 -4.39 10.02
N LEU A 192 -0.01 -5.44 9.28
CA LEU A 192 -0.75 -6.60 9.81
C LEU A 192 0.08 -7.40 10.82
N VAL A 193 1.39 -7.57 10.58
CA VAL A 193 2.28 -8.25 11.52
C VAL A 193 2.43 -7.43 12.81
N THR A 194 2.67 -6.12 12.71
CA THR A 194 2.79 -5.25 13.90
C THR A 194 1.47 -5.18 14.68
N LEU A 195 0.34 -5.07 13.99
CA LEU A 195 -0.99 -5.15 14.59
C LEU A 195 -1.22 -6.50 15.29
N GLY A 196 -0.85 -7.61 14.64
CA GLY A 196 -0.97 -8.95 15.20
C GLY A 196 -0.16 -9.12 16.50
N VAL A 197 1.10 -8.65 16.51
CA VAL A 197 1.95 -8.66 17.71
C VAL A 197 1.37 -7.77 18.81
N ALA A 198 0.86 -6.59 18.47
CA ALA A 198 0.23 -5.68 19.43
C ALA A 198 -1.01 -6.31 20.09
N LEU A 199 -1.87 -6.95 19.29
CA LEU A 199 -3.06 -7.65 19.78
C LEU A 199 -2.70 -8.85 20.65
N LEU A 200 -1.70 -9.64 20.28
CA LEU A 200 -1.18 -10.75 21.11
C LEU A 200 -0.62 -10.26 22.44
N GLY A 201 0.12 -9.13 22.43
CA GLY A 201 0.62 -8.50 23.64
C GLY A 201 -0.52 -8.04 24.56
N LEU A 202 -1.54 -7.37 24.00
CA LEU A 202 -2.72 -6.92 24.74
C LEU A 202 -3.51 -8.11 25.30
N PHE A 203 -3.68 -9.17 24.52
CA PHE A 203 -4.34 -10.39 24.96
C PHE A 203 -3.58 -11.08 26.09
N GLY A 204 -2.25 -11.15 25.99
CA GLY A 204 -1.39 -11.67 27.06
C GLY A 204 -1.50 -10.88 28.36
N LEU A 205 -1.51 -9.55 28.28
CA LEU A 205 -1.75 -8.65 29.41
C LEU A 205 -3.15 -8.85 30.01
N TRP A 206 -4.18 -8.97 29.17
CA TRP A 206 -5.56 -9.21 29.61
C TRP A 206 -5.70 -10.57 30.30
N ALA A 207 -5.17 -11.64 29.71
CA ALA A 207 -5.20 -12.99 30.26
C ALA A 207 -4.43 -13.08 31.58
N TYR A 208 -3.26 -12.46 31.66
CA TYR A 208 -2.50 -12.34 32.91
C TYR A 208 -3.32 -11.58 33.98
N GLY A 209 -3.96 -10.48 33.58
CA GLY A 209 -4.87 -9.72 34.42
C GLY A 209 -6.00 -10.59 34.96
N GLN A 210 -6.70 -11.36 34.11
CA GLN A 210 -7.77 -12.30 34.48
C GLN A 210 -7.29 -13.37 35.46
N ILE A 211 -6.15 -14.01 35.17
CA ILE A 211 -5.56 -15.02 36.07
C ILE A 211 -5.22 -14.41 37.43
N GLN A 212 -4.76 -13.16 37.50
CA GLN A 212 -4.55 -12.48 38.79
C GLN A 212 -5.85 -12.24 39.56
N GLN A 213 -6.98 -11.99 38.90
CA GLN A 213 -8.29 -11.79 39.57
C GLN A 213 -8.77 -13.12 40.17
N PHE A 214 -8.64 -14.22 39.43
CA PHE A 214 -9.00 -15.56 39.91
C PHE A 214 -7.99 -16.14 40.91
N SER A 215 -6.72 -15.75 40.81
CA SER A 215 -5.65 -16.17 41.73
C SER A 215 -5.61 -15.36 43.02
N LYS A 216 -6.37 -14.26 43.13
CA LYS A 216 -6.76 -13.72 44.44
C LYS A 216 -7.72 -14.71 45.08
N LYS A 217 -7.17 -15.85 45.55
CA LYS A 217 -7.78 -16.69 46.57
C LYS A 217 -8.33 -15.72 47.61
N THR A 218 -9.66 -15.73 47.74
CA THR A 218 -10.40 -15.27 48.90
C THR A 218 -9.46 -15.36 50.08
N LYS A 219 -8.98 -14.22 50.60
CA LYS A 219 -8.36 -14.22 51.92
C LYS A 219 -9.46 -14.81 52.79
N ARG A 220 -9.37 -16.10 53.12
CA ARG A 220 -10.19 -16.71 54.15
C ARG A 220 -9.97 -15.78 55.31
N ALA A 221 -10.99 -14.99 55.65
CA ALA A 221 -10.91 -14.06 56.76
C ALA A 221 -10.26 -14.86 57.89
N THR A 222 -9.11 -14.40 58.36
CA THR A 222 -8.43 -15.04 59.49
C THR A 222 -9.53 -15.32 60.48
N LYS A 223 -9.74 -16.60 60.83
CA LYS A 223 -10.75 -16.95 61.82
C LYS A 223 -10.32 -16.20 63.06
N VAL A 224 -10.94 -15.05 63.29
CA VAL A 224 -10.78 -14.29 64.50
C VAL A 224 -11.35 -15.22 65.54
N GLU A 225 -10.46 -15.80 66.34
CA GLU A 225 -10.82 -16.52 67.54
C GLU A 225 -11.59 -15.51 68.40
N VAL A 226 -12.91 -15.49 68.25
CA VAL A 226 -13.80 -14.88 69.20
C VAL A 226 -13.62 -15.70 70.48
N GLY A 227 -12.76 -15.19 71.36
CA GLY A 227 -12.58 -15.71 72.70
C GLY A 227 -13.94 -15.93 73.35
N THR A 228 -14.10 -17.10 73.97
CA THR A 228 -15.24 -17.55 74.76
C THR A 228 -16.56 -16.89 74.38
N ARG A 229 -17.20 -17.44 73.34
CA ARG A 229 -18.64 -17.30 73.16
C ARG A 229 -19.30 -17.73 74.47
N ALA A 230 -19.68 -16.78 75.30
CA ALA A 230 -20.66 -16.99 76.36
C ALA A 230 -21.99 -17.29 75.66
N THR A 231 -22.14 -18.53 75.22
CA THR A 231 -23.46 -19.11 74.95
C THR A 231 -24.22 -19.08 76.25
N ASP A 232 -25.22 -18.20 76.31
CA ASP A 232 -26.37 -18.32 77.19
C ASP A 232 -26.05 -18.33 78.70
N ALA A 233 -25.27 -17.36 79.15
CA ALA A 233 -25.53 -16.82 80.48
C ALA A 233 -26.59 -15.73 80.29
N ASN A 234 -27.81 -16.01 80.75
CA ASN A 234 -28.88 -15.06 80.94
C ASN A 234 -28.32 -13.76 81.54
N MET A 235 -28.00 -12.78 80.68
CA MET A 235 -27.33 -11.52 81.05
C MET A 235 -28.15 -10.67 82.03
N ASP A 236 -29.35 -11.11 82.35
CA ASP A 236 -30.30 -10.46 83.24
C ASP A 236 -30.47 -11.16 84.59
N GLU A 237 -29.77 -12.28 84.87
CA GLU A 237 -29.87 -12.98 86.17
C GLU A 237 -29.32 -12.12 87.32
N TRP A 238 -28.20 -11.41 87.11
CA TRP A 238 -27.66 -10.47 88.09
C TRP A 238 -28.50 -9.19 88.26
N LEU A 239 -29.48 -8.95 87.38
CA LEU A 239 -30.42 -7.84 87.47
C LEU A 239 -31.69 -8.20 88.27
N GLN A 240 -31.93 -9.48 88.56
CA GLN A 240 -33.07 -9.92 89.37
C GLN A 240 -32.96 -9.37 90.80
N GLY A 241 -34.00 -8.69 91.28
CA GLY A 241 -34.04 -8.04 92.60
C GLY A 241 -33.69 -6.55 92.60
N THR A 242 -33.27 -5.99 91.46
CA THR A 242 -33.11 -4.53 91.30
C THR A 242 -34.39 -3.88 90.77
N ALA A 243 -34.62 -2.60 91.08
CA ALA A 243 -35.76 -1.85 90.57
C ALA A 243 -35.84 -1.79 89.03
N TYR A 244 -34.71 -2.00 88.35
CA TYR A 244 -34.61 -2.03 86.89
C TYR A 244 -35.36 -3.22 86.28
N ALA A 245 -35.24 -4.42 86.87
CA ALA A 245 -35.95 -5.62 86.42
C ALA A 245 -37.48 -5.49 86.55
N HIS A 246 -37.95 -4.77 87.58
CA HIS A 246 -39.38 -4.54 87.81
C HIS A 246 -40.03 -3.62 86.77
N SER A 247 -39.22 -2.79 86.09
CA SER A 247 -39.69 -1.88 85.03
C SER A 247 -39.86 -2.58 83.66
N LEU A 248 -39.14 -3.68 83.45
CA LEU A 248 -39.17 -4.45 82.20
C LEU A 248 -40.37 -5.41 82.13
N SER A 249 -40.86 -5.91 83.27
CA SER A 249 -42.00 -6.84 83.31
C SER A 249 -43.34 -6.18 82.95
N ASN A 250 -43.46 -4.85 83.10
CA ASN A 250 -44.69 -4.10 82.83
C ASN A 250 -44.82 -3.56 81.41
N LYS A 251 -43.90 -3.88 80.49
CA LYS A 251 -44.02 -3.51 79.07
C LYS A 251 -44.71 -4.62 78.27
N PRO A 252 -45.87 -4.36 77.64
CA PRO A 252 -46.49 -5.35 76.74
C PRO A 252 -45.60 -5.54 75.50
N LYS A 253 -45.19 -6.79 75.26
CA LYS A 253 -44.45 -7.20 74.05
C LYS A 253 -45.29 -6.90 72.81
N LYS A 254 -44.87 -5.93 71.99
CA LYS A 254 -45.40 -5.70 70.65
C LYS A 254 -45.03 -6.92 69.78
N LYS A 255 -46.01 -7.76 69.44
CA LYS A 255 -45.84 -8.83 68.45
C LYS A 255 -45.67 -8.18 67.07
N LYS A 256 -44.64 -8.60 66.35
CA LYS A 256 -44.45 -8.36 64.93
C LYS A 256 -45.03 -9.56 64.18
#